data_AF-A0A1G4QWP7-F1
#
_entry.id   AF-A0A1G4QWP7-F1
#
_cell.length_a   1.000
_cell.length_b   1.000
_cell.length_c   1.000
_cell.angle_alpha   90.00
_cell.angle_beta   90.00
_cell.angle_gamma   90.00
#
_symmetry.space_group_name_H-M   'P 1'
#
loop_
_entity.id
_entity.type
_entity.pdbx_description
1 polymer ?
#
loop_
_entity_poly.entity_id
_entity_poly.type
_entity_poly.pdbx_seq_one_letter_code
_entity_poly.pdbx_strand_id
1 'polypeptide(L)'
;MDNFKEAIEYADAAFANSKFFLVVCISFLILAFVVRHTQDRTRRKCGNVLLVSAVPSILMYAACLGAGFYTAVVCYRGLEAGALCAGDVDEGNRLMGLCNGVPIDCMFFSLFIFPVTAVIAIVCGVIIIRKDAGKKTGIASIIYGAALIGYTIWLLFALFATFAG
;
A
#
# COMPACT_ATOMS: atom_id res chain seq x y z
N MET A 1 -19.40 22.32 -11.62
CA MET A 1 -18.70 22.01 -10.34
C MET A 1 -19.18 20.69 -9.77
N ASP A 2 -20.44 20.30 -9.98
CA ASP A 2 -21.00 19.05 -9.44
C ASP A 2 -20.35 17.78 -10.04
N ASN A 3 -20.13 17.72 -11.34
CA ASN A 3 -19.47 16.56 -11.99
C ASN A 3 -18.03 16.30 -11.51
N PHE A 4 -17.30 17.34 -11.11
CA PHE A 4 -15.94 17.18 -10.58
C PHE A 4 -15.96 16.61 -9.16
N LYS A 5 -16.92 17.06 -8.34
CA LYS A 5 -17.14 16.54 -7.00
C LYS A 5 -17.59 15.08 -7.06
N GLU A 6 -18.54 14.76 -7.92
CA GLU A 6 -18.99 13.38 -8.15
C GLU A 6 -17.84 12.51 -8.64
N ALA A 7 -17.06 12.93 -9.64
CA ALA A 7 -15.90 12.17 -10.11
C ALA A 7 -14.86 11.88 -9.00
N ILE A 8 -14.67 12.81 -8.06
CA ILE A 8 -13.84 12.60 -6.87
C ILE A 8 -14.48 11.58 -5.92
N GLU A 9 -15.80 11.60 -5.72
CA GLU A 9 -16.51 10.61 -4.89
C GLU A 9 -16.41 9.19 -5.46
N TYR A 10 -16.53 9.01 -6.78
CA TYR A 10 -16.25 7.73 -7.45
C TYR A 10 -14.79 7.31 -7.28
N ALA A 11 -13.86 8.25 -7.37
CA ALA A 11 -12.44 7.99 -7.17
C ALA A 11 -12.06 7.80 -5.69
N ASP A 12 -12.89 8.22 -4.73
CA ASP A 12 -12.54 8.19 -3.30
C ASP A 12 -12.39 6.74 -2.79
N ALA A 13 -13.12 5.79 -3.38
CA ALA A 13 -12.89 4.36 -3.13
C ALA A 13 -11.46 3.93 -3.53
N ALA A 14 -10.98 4.36 -4.70
CA ALA A 14 -9.61 4.11 -5.15
C ALA A 14 -8.56 4.90 -4.34
N PHE A 15 -8.90 6.11 -3.88
CA PHE A 15 -8.03 6.92 -3.02
C PHE A 15 -7.97 6.42 -1.58
N ALA A 16 -9.04 5.85 -1.02
CA ALA A 16 -9.07 5.33 0.35
C ALA A 16 -8.00 4.25 0.57
N ASN A 17 -7.84 3.36 -0.40
CA ASN A 17 -6.80 2.34 -0.36
C ASN A 17 -5.40 2.92 -0.56
N SER A 18 -5.25 3.88 -1.49
CA SER A 18 -3.97 4.60 -1.69
C SER A 18 -3.51 5.33 -0.42
N LYS A 19 -4.44 5.88 0.38
CA LYS A 19 -4.13 6.50 1.69
C LYS A 19 -3.55 5.47 2.68
N PHE A 20 -4.06 4.23 2.70
CA PHE A 20 -3.50 3.17 3.53
C PHE A 20 -2.08 2.79 3.09
N PHE A 21 -1.87 2.60 1.78
CA PHE A 21 -0.54 2.35 1.22
C PHE A 21 0.45 3.47 1.56
N LEU A 22 0.02 4.73 1.51
CA LEU A 22 0.85 5.86 1.93
C LEU A 22 1.32 5.71 3.37
N VAL A 23 0.40 5.49 4.31
CA VAL A 23 0.73 5.37 5.74
C VAL A 23 1.71 4.22 5.97
N VAL A 24 1.47 3.06 5.35
CA VAL A 24 2.32 1.88 5.46
C VAL A 24 3.70 2.12 4.86
N CYS A 25 3.80 2.62 3.62
CA CYS A 25 5.07 2.81 2.93
C CYS A 25 5.92 3.92 3.57
N ILE A 26 5.31 5.04 3.98
CA ILE A 26 6.01 6.15 4.64
C ILE A 26 6.48 5.75 6.03
N SER A 27 5.65 5.07 6.83
CA SER A 27 6.07 4.60 8.15
C SER A 27 7.22 3.59 8.05
N PHE A 28 7.23 2.73 7.03
CA PHE A 28 8.36 1.84 6.76
C PHE A 28 9.63 2.59 6.39
N LEU A 29 9.52 3.58 5.51
CA LEU A 29 10.65 4.41 5.11
C LEU A 29 11.25 5.15 6.32
N ILE A 30 10.40 5.73 7.17
CA ILE A 30 10.82 6.38 8.41
C ILE A 30 11.55 5.38 9.31
N LEU A 31 10.99 4.19 9.52
CA LEU A 31 11.63 3.14 10.30
C LEU A 31 12.99 2.74 9.71
N ALA A 32 13.08 2.51 8.41
CA ALA A 32 14.31 2.16 7.72
C ALA A 32 15.39 3.26 7.86
N PHE A 33 14.97 4.52 7.78
CA PHE A 33 15.85 5.67 7.97
C PHE A 33 16.35 5.79 9.42
N VAL A 34 15.44 5.63 10.40
CA VAL A 34 15.77 5.60 11.83
C VAL A 34 16.74 4.46 12.14
N VAL A 35 16.51 3.27 11.59
CA VAL A 35 17.41 2.12 11.76
C VAL A 35 18.78 2.45 11.15
N ARG A 36 18.84 3.03 9.95
CA ARG A 36 20.10 3.40 9.28
C ARG A 36 20.89 4.50 10.00
N HIS A 37 20.21 5.47 10.63
CA HIS A 37 20.83 6.64 11.26
C HIS A 37 21.42 6.29 12.63
N THR A 38 22.49 5.49 12.60
CA THR A 38 23.21 5.00 13.78
C THR A 38 24.69 4.83 13.46
N GLN A 39 25.53 4.82 14.49
CA GLN A 39 26.96 4.52 14.36
C GLN A 39 27.25 3.01 14.34
N ASP A 40 26.30 2.18 14.78
CA ASP A 40 26.45 0.73 14.77
C ASP A 40 26.44 0.16 13.33
N ARG A 41 27.51 -0.58 12.98
CA ARG A 41 27.69 -1.16 11.64
C ARG A 41 26.60 -2.17 11.28
N THR A 42 26.15 -2.98 12.23
CA THR A 42 25.10 -3.99 12.02
C THR A 42 23.77 -3.31 11.73
N ARG A 43 23.39 -2.37 12.60
CA ARG A 43 22.12 -1.66 12.46
C ARG A 43 22.09 -0.81 11.19
N ARG A 44 23.21 -0.19 10.79
CA ARG A 44 23.33 0.51 9.50
C ARG A 44 23.16 -0.42 8.29
N LYS A 45 23.72 -1.65 8.32
CA LYS A 45 23.50 -2.66 7.26
C LYS A 45 22.03 -3.06 7.16
N CYS A 46 21.39 -3.38 8.29
CA CYS A 46 19.96 -3.67 8.32
C CYS A 46 19.12 -2.50 7.80
N GLY A 47 19.46 -1.27 8.19
CA GLY A 47 18.79 -0.06 7.68
C GLY A 47 18.90 0.11 6.17
N ASN A 48 20.06 -0.20 5.57
CA ASN A 48 20.22 -0.19 4.13
C ASN A 48 19.36 -1.26 3.44
N VAL A 49 19.28 -2.48 3.99
CA VAL A 49 18.43 -3.54 3.45
C VAL A 49 16.95 -3.12 3.51
N LEU A 50 16.51 -2.57 4.64
CA LEU A 50 15.15 -2.05 4.81
C LEU A 50 14.82 -0.91 3.84
N LEU A 51 15.78 -0.01 3.57
CA LEU A 51 15.59 1.07 2.60
C LEU A 51 15.46 0.54 1.17
N VAL A 52 16.28 -0.45 0.79
CA VAL A 52 16.19 -1.07 -0.53
C VAL A 52 14.85 -1.78 -0.69
N SER A 53 14.36 -2.49 0.34
CA SER A 53 13.04 -3.11 0.31
C SER A 53 11.89 -2.11 0.36
N ALA A 54 12.12 -0.86 0.77
CA ALA A 54 11.11 0.20 0.75
C ALA A 54 10.86 0.74 -0.67
N VAL A 55 11.84 0.65 -1.58
CA VAL A 55 11.74 1.20 -2.94
C VAL A 55 10.56 0.58 -3.73
N PRO A 56 10.39 -0.76 -3.80
CA PRO A 56 9.24 -1.36 -4.46
C PRO A 56 7.90 -0.86 -3.89
N SER A 57 7.80 -0.72 -2.58
CA SER A 57 6.58 -0.27 -1.90
C SER A 57 6.24 1.19 -2.25
N ILE A 58 7.24 2.07 -2.37
CA ILE A 58 7.05 3.47 -2.78
C ILE A 58 6.67 3.58 -4.25
N LEU A 59 7.30 2.79 -5.12
CA LEU A 59 6.94 2.73 -6.55
C LEU A 59 5.50 2.25 -6.72
N MET A 60 5.10 1.22 -5.97
CA MET A 60 3.72 0.75 -5.95
C MET A 60 2.76 1.83 -5.45
N TYR A 61 3.10 2.54 -4.37
CA TYR A 61 2.28 3.66 -3.89
C TYR A 61 2.10 4.76 -4.95
N ALA A 62 3.19 5.15 -5.63
CA ALA A 62 3.13 6.13 -6.72
C ALA A 62 2.27 5.65 -7.89
N ALA A 63 2.35 4.35 -8.23
CA ALA A 63 1.49 3.74 -9.23
C ALA A 63 0.01 3.75 -8.81
N CYS A 64 -0.31 3.42 -7.56
CA CYS A 64 -1.67 3.49 -7.02
C CYS A 64 -2.24 4.92 -7.06
N LEU A 65 -1.44 5.93 -6.71
CA LEU A 65 -1.84 7.33 -6.83
C LEU A 65 -2.12 7.72 -8.29
N GLY A 66 -1.24 7.31 -9.21
CA GLY A 66 -1.42 7.56 -10.64
C GLY A 66 -2.68 6.89 -11.18
N ALA A 67 -2.96 5.67 -10.74
CA ALA A 67 -4.19 4.95 -11.09
C ALA A 67 -5.43 5.67 -10.54
N GLY A 68 -5.43 6.10 -9.27
CA GLY A 68 -6.53 6.86 -8.68
C GLY A 68 -6.79 8.19 -9.41
N PHE A 69 -5.73 8.91 -9.79
CA PHE A 69 -5.85 10.14 -10.57
C PHE A 69 -6.40 9.87 -11.98
N TYR A 70 -5.89 8.84 -12.66
CA TYR A 70 -6.38 8.42 -13.97
C TYR A 70 -7.88 8.05 -13.92
N THR A 71 -8.27 7.27 -12.92
CA THR A 71 -9.67 6.93 -12.62
C THR A 71 -10.53 8.18 -12.47
N ALA A 72 -10.10 9.16 -11.66
CA ALA A 72 -10.85 10.41 -11.48
C ALA A 72 -11.03 11.16 -12.82
N VAL A 73 -10.01 11.18 -13.67
CA VAL A 73 -10.07 11.83 -14.99
C VAL A 73 -11.02 11.10 -15.95
N VAL A 74 -11.01 9.76 -15.96
CA VAL A 74 -11.93 8.96 -16.79
C VAL A 74 -13.38 9.15 -16.35
N CYS A 75 -13.66 9.10 -15.04
CA CYS A 75 -15.00 9.36 -14.50
C CYS A 75 -15.49 10.77 -14.84
N TYR A 76 -14.63 11.78 -14.69
CA TYR A 76 -14.96 13.16 -15.04
C TYR A 76 -15.35 13.30 -16.51
N ARG A 77 -14.55 12.73 -17.42
CA ARG A 77 -14.83 12.76 -18.87
C ARG A 77 -16.11 11.99 -19.22
N GLY A 78 -16.38 10.86 -18.55
CA GLY A 78 -17.61 10.10 -18.76
C GLY A 78 -18.87 10.83 -18.29
N LEU A 79 -18.79 11.54 -17.16
CA LEU A 79 -19.87 12.40 -16.65
C LEU A 79 -20.10 13.62 -17.55
N GLU A 80 -19.04 14.25 -18.05
CA GLU A 80 -19.13 15.39 -18.97
C GLU A 80 -19.74 15.00 -20.34
N ALA A 81 -19.43 13.79 -20.82
CA ALA A 81 -19.98 13.24 -22.06
C ALA A 81 -21.42 12.69 -21.92
N GLY A 82 -22.01 12.69 -20.72
CA GLY A 82 -23.31 12.08 -20.46
C GLY A 82 -23.34 10.56 -20.60
N ALA A 83 -22.16 9.91 -20.66
CA ALA A 83 -22.00 8.46 -20.79
C ALA A 83 -22.08 7.74 -19.43
N LEU A 84 -21.87 8.46 -18.33
CA LEU A 84 -22.09 8.00 -16.97
C LEU A 84 -23.29 8.74 -16.38
N CYS A 85 -24.31 8.01 -15.95
CA CYS A 85 -25.39 8.59 -15.15
C CYS A 85 -24.91 8.76 -13.71
N ALA A 86 -25.04 9.98 -13.17
CA ALA A 86 -24.77 10.24 -11.75
C ALA A 86 -25.64 9.31 -10.88
N GLY A 87 -25.02 8.32 -10.24
CA GLY A 87 -25.67 7.42 -9.29
C GLY A 87 -25.35 5.94 -9.47
N ASP A 88 -24.75 5.53 -10.60
CA ASP A 88 -24.44 4.12 -10.86
C ASP A 88 -23.00 3.76 -10.45
N VAL A 89 -22.78 3.70 -9.13
CA VAL A 89 -21.48 3.36 -8.49
C VAL A 89 -20.98 1.97 -8.91
N ASP A 90 -21.89 1.04 -9.22
CA ASP A 90 -21.54 -0.33 -9.59
C ASP A 90 -20.99 -0.44 -11.03
N GLU A 91 -21.56 0.29 -11.99
CA GLU A 91 -21.05 0.36 -13.37
C GLU A 91 -19.66 1.01 -13.41
N GLY A 92 -19.45 2.07 -12.62
CA GLY A 92 -18.16 2.73 -12.44
C GLY A 92 -17.10 1.81 -11.82
N ASN A 93 -17.46 1.05 -10.78
CA ASN A 93 -16.56 0.08 -10.15
C ASN A 93 -16.16 -1.05 -11.11
N ARG A 94 -17.13 -1.53 -11.92
CA ARG A 94 -16.93 -2.64 -12.86
C ARG A 94 -16.10 -2.23 -14.08
N LEU A 95 -16.34 -1.04 -14.65
CA LEU A 95 -15.54 -0.47 -15.73
C LEU A 95 -14.08 -0.21 -15.32
N MET A 96 -13.84 0.00 -14.04
CA MET A 96 -12.52 0.32 -13.49
C MET A 96 -11.77 -0.87 -12.91
N GLY A 97 -12.32 -2.09 -13.00
CA GLY A 97 -11.68 -3.29 -12.48
C GLY A 97 -11.42 -3.22 -10.97
N LEU A 98 -12.29 -2.50 -10.23
CA LEU A 98 -12.19 -2.33 -8.79
C LEU A 98 -12.87 -3.50 -8.08
N CYS A 99 -12.13 -4.15 -7.19
CA CYS A 99 -12.60 -5.17 -6.26
C CYS A 99 -12.67 -4.54 -4.86
N ASN A 100 -13.88 -4.35 -4.32
CA ASN A 100 -14.09 -3.66 -3.03
C ASN A 100 -13.41 -2.27 -2.94
N GLY A 101 -13.40 -1.51 -4.04
CA GLY A 101 -12.72 -0.21 -4.13
C GLY A 101 -11.20 -0.28 -4.30
N VAL A 102 -10.61 -1.48 -4.45
CA VAL A 102 -9.19 -1.67 -4.74
C VAL A 102 -9.00 -2.04 -6.21
N PRO A 103 -8.12 -1.38 -6.98
CA PRO A 103 -7.73 -1.91 -8.28
C PRO A 103 -7.18 -3.33 -8.12
N ILE A 104 -7.75 -4.30 -8.83
CA ILE A 104 -7.36 -5.72 -8.74
C ILE A 104 -5.85 -5.89 -8.93
N ASP A 105 -5.26 -5.16 -9.86
CA ASP A 105 -3.81 -5.18 -10.12
C ASP A 105 -3.01 -4.76 -8.88
N CYS A 106 -3.48 -3.74 -8.15
CA CYS A 106 -2.84 -3.28 -6.92
C CYS A 106 -2.94 -4.32 -5.78
N MET A 107 -4.03 -5.08 -5.70
CA MET A 107 -4.13 -6.21 -4.76
C MET A 107 -3.09 -7.28 -5.07
N PHE A 108 -2.94 -7.68 -6.33
CA PHE A 108 -1.96 -8.69 -6.73
C PHE A 108 -0.53 -8.25 -6.42
N PHE A 109 -0.13 -7.03 -6.80
CA PHE A 109 1.21 -6.52 -6.48
C PHE A 109 1.48 -6.45 -4.97
N SER A 110 0.47 -6.06 -4.18
CA SER A 110 0.60 -6.00 -2.72
C SER A 110 0.78 -7.37 -2.09
N LEU A 111 0.09 -8.39 -2.60
CA LEU A 111 0.24 -9.78 -2.18
C LEU A 111 1.64 -10.35 -2.44
N PHE A 112 2.39 -9.80 -3.39
CA PHE A 112 3.79 -10.18 -3.61
C PHE A 112 4.77 -9.34 -2.79
N ILE A 113 4.60 -8.02 -2.76
CA ILE A 113 5.58 -7.10 -2.15
C ILE A 113 5.52 -7.15 -0.62
N PHE A 114 4.33 -7.24 -0.03
CA PHE A 114 4.17 -7.15 1.42
C PHE A 114 4.71 -8.34 2.20
N PRO A 115 4.53 -9.60 1.78
CA PRO A 115 5.16 -10.74 2.45
C PRO A 115 6.69 -10.66 2.42
N VAL A 116 7.27 -10.30 1.29
CA VAL A 116 8.73 -10.14 1.15
C VAL A 116 9.24 -9.04 2.08
N THR A 117 8.56 -7.89 2.08
CA THR A 117 8.91 -6.75 2.94
C THR A 117 8.78 -7.12 4.43
N ALA A 118 7.73 -7.86 4.79
CA ALA A 118 7.50 -8.33 6.15
C ALA A 118 8.61 -9.27 6.64
N VAL A 119 9.00 -10.24 5.81
CA VAL A 119 10.09 -11.18 6.13
C VAL A 119 11.40 -10.41 6.31
N ILE A 120 11.71 -9.47 5.41
CA ILE A 120 12.92 -8.64 5.52
C ILE A 120 12.90 -7.81 6.82
N ALA A 121 11.75 -7.21 7.16
CA ALA A 121 11.57 -6.44 8.38
C ALA A 121 11.80 -7.28 9.65
N ILE A 122 11.22 -8.48 9.70
CA ILE A 122 11.37 -9.41 10.82
C ILE A 122 12.83 -9.88 10.95
N VAL A 123 13.45 -10.33 9.86
CA VAL A 123 14.83 -10.81 9.86
C VAL A 123 15.79 -9.71 10.29
N CYS A 124 15.65 -8.48 9.75
CA CYS A 124 16.45 -7.34 10.18
C CYS A 124 16.23 -7.02 11.66
N GLY A 125 14.97 -7.03 12.13
CA GLY A 125 14.64 -6.80 13.53
C GLY A 125 15.27 -7.81 14.47
N VAL A 126 15.21 -9.10 14.14
CA VAL A 126 15.85 -10.19 14.91
C VAL A 126 17.37 -10.01 14.94
N ILE A 127 18.02 -9.68 13.81
CA ILE A 127 19.47 -9.45 13.76
C ILE A 127 19.87 -8.28 14.67
N ILE A 128 19.13 -7.17 14.61
CA ILE A 128 19.38 -5.99 15.46
C ILE A 128 19.31 -6.36 16.95
N ILE A 129 18.30 -7.14 17.36
CA ILE A 129 18.15 -7.60 18.75
C ILE A 129 19.29 -8.55 19.15
N ARG A 130 19.60 -9.55 18.32
CA ARG A 130 20.64 -10.56 18.63
C ARG A 130 22.05 -9.97 18.72
N LYS A 131 22.30 -8.84 18.07
CA LYS A 131 23.60 -8.14 18.09
C LYS A 131 23.65 -7.00 19.09
N ASP A 132 22.60 -6.84 19.91
CA ASP A 132 22.44 -5.75 20.89
C ASP A 132 22.63 -4.34 20.30
N ALA A 133 22.32 -4.20 19.00
CA ALA A 133 22.56 -2.96 18.24
C ALA A 133 21.39 -1.95 18.35
N GLY A 134 20.41 -2.22 19.22
CA GLY A 134 19.22 -1.39 19.44
C GLY A 134 17.93 -2.21 19.59
N LYS A 135 17.66 -2.71 20.79
CA LYS A 135 16.49 -3.56 21.08
C LYS A 135 15.15 -2.93 20.68
N LYS A 136 14.94 -1.64 20.97
CA LYS A 136 13.70 -0.92 20.65
C LYS A 136 13.43 -0.87 19.14
N THR A 137 14.44 -0.54 18.34
CA THR A 137 14.33 -0.47 16.86
C THR A 137 14.17 -1.85 16.24
N GLY A 138 14.79 -2.88 16.82
CA GLY A 138 14.60 -4.25 16.39
C GLY A 138 13.17 -4.75 16.63
N ILE A 139 12.62 -4.49 17.82
CA ILE A 139 11.21 -4.82 18.15
C ILE A 139 10.25 -4.08 17.21
N ALA A 140 10.47 -2.78 16.97
CA ALA A 140 9.63 -2.01 16.05
C ALA A 140 9.60 -2.62 14.64
N SER A 141 10.74 -3.11 14.13
CA SER A 141 10.80 -3.79 12.82
C SER A 141 10.04 -5.11 12.81
N ILE A 142 10.08 -5.89 13.89
CA ILE A 142 9.32 -7.14 14.01
C ILE A 142 7.81 -6.85 14.05
N ILE A 143 7.38 -5.89 14.87
CA ILE A 143 5.96 -5.50 14.97
C ILE A 143 5.44 -5.03 13.62
N TYR A 144 6.23 -4.21 12.91
CA TYR A 144 5.88 -3.74 11.58
C TYR A 144 5.72 -4.91 10.58
N GLY A 145 6.67 -5.85 10.56
CA GLY A 145 6.56 -7.03 9.71
C GLY A 145 5.36 -7.92 10.05
N ALA A 146 5.04 -8.10 11.34
CA ALA A 146 3.85 -8.84 11.76
C ALA A 146 2.55 -8.15 11.31
N ALA A 147 2.49 -6.82 11.39
CA ALA A 147 1.35 -6.05 10.89
C ALA A 147 1.15 -6.22 9.38
N LEU A 148 2.24 -6.23 8.59
CA LEU A 148 2.19 -6.49 7.15
C LEU A 148 1.68 -7.91 6.83
N ILE A 149 2.07 -8.92 7.60
CA ILE A 149 1.55 -10.29 7.44
C ILE A 149 0.04 -10.31 7.70
N GLY A 150 -0.41 -9.71 8.80
CA GLY A 150 -1.84 -9.61 9.13
C GLY A 150 -2.64 -8.93 8.02
N TYR A 151 -2.10 -7.85 7.46
CA TYR A 151 -2.73 -7.15 6.33
C TYR A 151 -2.74 -7.98 5.05
N THR A 152 -1.68 -8.73 4.76
CA THR A 152 -1.64 -9.65 3.60
C THR A 152 -2.72 -10.73 3.73
N ILE A 153 -2.90 -11.30 4.93
CA ILE A 153 -3.95 -12.29 5.18
C ILE A 153 -5.34 -11.68 4.96
N TRP A 154 -5.56 -10.45 5.44
CA TRP A 154 -6.80 -9.73 5.19
C TRP A 154 -7.06 -9.49 3.70
N LEU A 155 -6.04 -9.07 2.93
CA LEU A 155 -6.14 -8.90 1.48
C LEU A 155 -6.47 -10.22 0.77
N LEU A 156 -5.87 -11.35 1.18
CA LEU A 156 -6.21 -12.67 0.64
C LEU A 156 -7.68 -13.00 0.89
N PHE A 157 -8.17 -12.78 2.10
CA PHE A 157 -9.58 -13.02 2.44
C PHE A 157 -10.53 -12.15 1.61
N ALA A 158 -10.21 -10.85 1.46
CA ALA A 158 -10.98 -9.92 0.63
C ALA A 158 -10.99 -10.36 -0.84
N LEU A 159 -9.85 -10.83 -1.37
CA LEU A 159 -9.76 -11.33 -2.73
C LEU A 159 -10.64 -12.58 -2.94
N PHE A 160 -10.57 -13.55 -2.03
CA PHE A 160 -11.40 -14.77 -2.10
C PHE A 160 -12.90 -14.45 -1.99
N ALA A 161 -13.28 -13.52 -1.12
CA ALA A 161 -14.67 -13.10 -0.98
C ALA A 161 -15.23 -12.50 -2.28
N THR A 162 -14.40 -11.80 -3.06
CA THR A 162 -14.82 -11.21 -4.34
C THR A 162 -14.98 -12.22 -5.47
N PHE A 163 -14.22 -13.32 -5.48
CA PHE A 163 -14.34 -14.37 -6.51
C PHE A 163 -15.31 -15.50 -6.14
N ALA A 164 -15.82 -15.53 -4.91
CA ALA A 164 -16.73 -16.55 -4.42
C ALA A 164 -18.22 -16.15 -4.46
N GLY A 165 -18.53 -14.90 -4.80
CA GLY A 165 -19.89 -14.36 -5.02
C GLY A 165 -20.14 -14.04 -6.47
#